data_AF-A0A0K8RLJ8-F1
#
_entry.id   AF-A0A0K8RLJ8-F1
#
_cell.length_a   1.000
_cell.length_b   1.000
_cell.length_c   1.000
_cell.angle_alpha   90.00
_cell.angle_beta   90.00
_cell.angle_gamma   90.00
#
_symmetry.space_group_name_H-M   'P 1'
#
loop_
_entity.id
_entity.type
_entity.pdbx_description
1 polymer ?
#
loop_
_entity_poly.entity_id
_entity_poly.type
_entity_poly.pdbx_seq_one_letter_code
_entity_poly.pdbx_strand_id
1 'polypeptide(L)'
;MAPTDGGRNSGHFSHCSIAAFRLFVKTLKAECFLVKSKTRYSQTPKELPGLKMNATRLCKKTYSKFKHVTSRLTTEFSARCQILCCIHDLGYCYAKNMIDGMSCGNSKTCLRHKCGYHGH
;
A
#
# COMPACT_ATOMS: atom_id res chain seq x y z
N MET A 1 -3.50 -3.96 12.18
CA MET A 1 -4.87 -4.20 12.67
C MET A 1 -5.48 -2.89 13.18
N ALA A 2 -5.49 -1.85 12.35
CA ALA A 2 -6.18 -0.61 12.70
C ALA A 2 -7.63 -0.72 12.20
N PRO A 3 -8.60 -0.03 12.84
CA PRO A 3 -9.99 0.01 12.37
C PRO A 3 -10.17 0.84 11.09
N THR A 4 -9.11 1.52 10.66
CA THR A 4 -9.04 2.31 9.42
C THR A 4 -7.82 1.89 8.60
N ASP A 5 -7.89 2.13 7.29
CA ASP A 5 -6.81 1.79 6.36
C ASP A 5 -5.49 2.50 6.73
N GLY A 6 -4.39 1.74 6.71
CA GLY A 6 -3.05 2.16 7.14
C GLY A 6 -2.88 2.41 8.66
N GLY A 7 -3.90 2.98 9.31
CA GLY A 7 -3.86 3.40 10.71
C GLY A 7 -2.74 4.41 11.02
N ARG A 8 -2.58 4.75 12.31
CA ARG A 8 -1.51 5.68 12.76
C ARG A 8 -0.09 5.13 12.57
N ASN A 9 0.05 3.80 12.42
CA ASN A 9 1.34 3.13 12.34
C ASN A 9 1.67 2.64 10.91
N SER A 10 1.02 3.18 9.87
CA SER A 10 1.30 2.91 8.46
C SER A 10 1.54 1.43 8.12
N GLY A 11 0.65 0.54 8.59
CA GLY A 11 0.72 -0.89 8.31
C GLY A 11 1.62 -1.72 9.23
N HIS A 12 2.30 -1.12 10.22
CA HIS A 12 3.04 -1.88 11.22
C HIS A 12 2.12 -2.55 12.25
N PHE A 13 2.47 -3.78 12.65
CA PHE A 13 1.79 -4.46 13.75
C PHE A 13 2.03 -3.74 15.08
N SER A 14 0.99 -3.63 15.90
CA SER A 14 1.13 -3.14 17.28
C SER A 14 1.68 -4.24 18.17
N HIS A 15 2.16 -3.85 19.36
CA HIS A 15 2.57 -4.82 20.39
C HIS A 15 1.45 -5.80 20.74
N CYS A 16 0.20 -5.33 20.81
CA CYS A 16 -0.96 -6.20 21.07
C CYS A 16 -1.17 -7.21 19.93
N SER A 17 -1.06 -6.79 18.66
CA SER A 17 -1.17 -7.72 17.53
C SER A 17 -0.06 -8.79 17.58
N ILE A 18 1.18 -8.38 17.84
CA ILE A 18 2.32 -9.30 17.96
C ILE A 18 2.12 -10.27 19.14
N ALA A 19 1.64 -9.79 20.29
CA ALA A 19 1.35 -10.63 21.45
C ALA A 19 0.25 -11.65 21.15
N ALA A 20 -0.84 -11.23 20.52
CA ALA A 20 -1.92 -12.11 20.10
C ALA A 20 -1.43 -13.19 19.11
N PHE A 21 -0.63 -12.80 18.11
CA PHE A 21 -0.03 -13.77 17.19
C PHE A 21 0.88 -14.78 17.91
N ARG A 22 1.69 -14.33 18.87
CA ARG A 22 2.56 -15.23 19.64
C ARG A 22 1.75 -16.24 20.45
N LEU A 23 0.65 -15.82 21.07
CA LEU A 23 -0.24 -16.72 21.80
C LEU A 23 -0.90 -17.74 20.89
N PHE A 24 -1.41 -17.30 19.74
CA PHE A 24 -2.02 -18.20 18.76
C PHE A 24 -1.01 -19.19 18.16
N VAL A 25 0.16 -18.71 17.73
CA VAL A 25 1.20 -19.57 17.14
C VAL A 25 1.64 -20.67 18.12
N LYS A 26 1.66 -20.39 19.43
CA LYS A 26 1.98 -21.39 20.46
C LYS A 26 0.96 -22.52 20.57
N THR A 27 -0.29 -22.34 20.15
CA THR A 27 -1.30 -23.40 20.20
C THR A 27 -1.24 -24.35 18.99
N LEU A 28 -0.44 -24.01 17.97
CA LEU A 28 -0.33 -24.78 16.75
C LEU A 28 0.69 -25.91 16.90
N LYS A 29 0.37 -27.08 16.33
CA LYS A 29 1.31 -28.21 16.25
C LYS A 29 2.44 -27.89 15.28
N ALA A 30 3.63 -28.46 15.54
CA ALA A 30 4.80 -28.30 14.68
C ALA A 30 4.51 -28.65 13.20
N GLU A 31 3.68 -29.67 12.96
CA GLU A 31 3.24 -30.10 11.64
C GLU A 31 2.65 -28.97 10.79
N CYS A 32 1.92 -28.01 11.40
CA CYS A 32 1.35 -26.87 10.68
C CYS A 32 2.41 -25.95 10.05
N PHE A 33 3.63 -25.94 10.59
CA PHE A 33 4.75 -25.12 10.10
C PHE A 33 5.67 -25.88 9.13
N LEU A 34 5.61 -27.21 9.14
CA LEU A 34 6.47 -28.07 8.32
C LEU A 34 5.91 -28.30 6.91
N VAL A 35 4.62 -28.03 6.68
CA VAL A 35 4.01 -28.12 5.36
C VAL A 35 4.54 -27.00 4.45
N LYS A 36 5.36 -27.38 3.47
CA LYS A 36 5.83 -26.48 2.41
C LYS A 36 4.97 -26.65 1.17
N SER A 37 4.68 -25.54 0.48
CA SER A 37 4.02 -25.58 -0.83
C SER A 37 4.85 -26.41 -1.82
N LYS A 38 4.21 -27.35 -2.51
CA LYS A 38 4.82 -28.14 -3.60
C LYS A 38 5.26 -27.23 -4.76
N THR A 39 4.53 -26.14 -4.98
CA THR A 39 4.83 -25.14 -6.00
C THR A 39 5.62 -24.00 -5.37
N ARG A 40 6.82 -23.73 -5.90
CA ARG A 40 7.58 -22.53 -5.56
C ARG A 40 7.03 -21.36 -6.39
N TYR A 41 6.17 -20.55 -5.80
CA TYR A 41 5.86 -19.24 -6.36
C TYR A 41 7.09 -18.35 -6.21
N SER A 42 7.42 -17.53 -7.22
CA SER A 42 8.46 -16.51 -7.09
C SER A 42 8.03 -15.54 -5.98
N GLN A 43 8.65 -15.66 -4.79
CA GLN A 43 8.12 -15.06 -3.57
C GLN A 43 8.44 -13.57 -3.41
N THR A 44 9.20 -12.97 -4.33
CA THR A 44 9.64 -11.58 -4.18
C THR A 44 9.58 -10.85 -5.51
N PRO A 45 8.61 -9.93 -5.67
CA PRO A 45 8.79 -8.83 -6.61
C PRO A 45 10.15 -8.19 -6.31
N LYS A 46 11.06 -8.16 -7.30
CA LYS A 46 12.37 -7.51 -7.15
C LYS A 46 12.25 -6.00 -6.96
N GLU A 47 11.09 -5.45 -7.31
CA GLU A 47 10.81 -4.04 -7.37
C GLU A 47 9.55 -3.71 -6.56
N LEU A 48 9.52 -2.52 -5.99
CA LEU A 48 8.33 -2.00 -5.34
C LEU A 48 7.20 -1.78 -6.36
N PRO A 49 5.94 -2.05 -5.98
CA PRO A 49 4.81 -2.02 -6.92
C PRO A 49 4.56 -0.62 -7.51
N GLY A 50 4.93 0.44 -6.79
CA GLY A 50 4.81 1.83 -7.20
C GLY A 50 5.78 2.26 -8.30
N LEU A 51 6.87 1.52 -8.53
CA LEU A 51 7.82 1.84 -9.61
C LEU A 51 7.20 1.70 -11.00
N LYS A 52 6.30 0.71 -11.17
CA LYS A 52 5.61 0.43 -12.44
C LYS A 52 4.14 0.88 -12.45
N MET A 53 3.69 1.53 -11.38
CA MET A 53 2.31 2.01 -11.24
C MET A 53 2.25 3.52 -11.39
N ASN A 54 1.46 4.01 -12.36
CA ASN A 54 1.16 5.43 -12.45
C ASN A 54 -0.12 5.79 -11.65
N ALA A 55 -0.25 7.06 -11.27
CA ALA A 55 -1.34 7.55 -10.40
C ALA A 55 -2.73 7.33 -11.01
N THR A 56 -2.93 7.63 -12.30
CA THR A 56 -4.23 7.44 -12.97
C THR A 56 -4.64 5.98 -13.00
N ARG A 57 -3.70 5.06 -13.27
CA ARG A 57 -3.93 3.62 -13.29
C ARG A 57 -4.27 3.09 -11.90
N LEU A 58 -3.61 3.62 -10.86
CA LEU A 58 -3.96 3.31 -9.47
C LEU A 58 -5.41 3.74 -9.18
N CYS A 59 -5.78 4.99 -9.46
CA CYS A 59 -7.15 5.48 -9.26
C CYS A 59 -8.19 4.67 -10.03
N LYS A 60 -7.95 4.36 -11.32
CA LYS A 60 -8.85 3.52 -12.12
C LYS A 60 -9.02 2.11 -11.56
N LYS A 61 -7.95 1.52 -11.01
CA LYS A 61 -8.04 0.21 -10.35
C LYS A 61 -8.80 0.29 -9.02
N THR A 62 -8.56 1.32 -8.22
CA THR A 62 -9.25 1.53 -6.93
C THR A 62 -10.74 1.80 -7.12
N TYR A 63 -11.10 2.56 -8.15
CA TYR A 63 -12.47 2.99 -8.46
C TYR A 63 -12.98 2.36 -9.76
N SER A 64 -12.75 1.06 -9.93
CA SER A 64 -13.01 0.32 -11.18
C SER A 64 -14.47 0.26 -11.62
N LYS A 65 -15.41 0.58 -10.72
CA LYS A 65 -16.84 0.66 -11.02
C LYS A 65 -17.23 1.90 -11.83
N PHE A 66 -16.37 2.91 -11.86
CA PHE A 66 -16.64 4.18 -12.52
C PHE A 66 -15.90 4.25 -13.86
N LYS A 67 -16.54 4.82 -14.88
CA LYS A 67 -15.99 4.88 -16.23
C LYS A 67 -14.95 6.00 -16.35
N HIS A 68 -15.25 7.14 -15.75
CA HIS A 68 -14.45 8.35 -15.90
C HIS A 68 -13.69 8.66 -14.61
N VAL A 69 -12.51 8.03 -14.47
CA VAL A 69 -11.62 8.25 -13.31
C VAL A 69 -10.26 8.77 -13.76
N THR A 70 -9.83 9.88 -13.17
CA THR A 70 -8.52 10.49 -13.37
C THR A 70 -7.78 10.67 -12.03
N SER A 71 -6.49 11.02 -12.09
CA SER A 71 -5.72 11.41 -10.91
C SER A 71 -5.22 12.84 -11.04
N ARG A 72 -5.16 13.56 -9.91
CA ARG A 72 -4.47 14.84 -9.78
C ARG A 72 -3.35 14.71 -8.74
N LEU A 73 -2.14 15.07 -9.15
CA LEU A 73 -0.98 15.19 -8.28
C LEU A 73 -0.74 16.66 -7.98
N THR A 74 -0.53 16.99 -6.72
CA THR A 74 -0.16 18.34 -6.29
C THR A 74 0.97 18.22 -5.29
N THR A 75 1.81 19.23 -5.16
CA THR A 75 2.98 19.19 -4.27
C THR A 75 2.59 18.86 -2.82
N GLU A 76 1.47 19.39 -2.32
CA GLU A 76 0.98 19.12 -0.96
C GLU A 76 0.63 17.64 -0.75
N PHE A 77 -0.20 17.07 -1.65
CA PHE A 77 -0.62 15.67 -1.53
C PHE A 77 0.54 14.71 -1.79
N SER A 78 1.39 15.00 -2.78
CA SER A 78 2.57 14.18 -3.08
C SER A 78 3.54 14.14 -1.91
N ALA A 79 3.77 15.27 -1.22
CA ALA A 79 4.63 15.32 -0.02
C ALA A 79 4.12 14.42 1.11
N ARG A 80 2.79 14.20 1.19
CA ARG A 80 2.13 13.27 2.12
C ARG A 80 1.97 11.86 1.55
N CYS A 81 2.56 11.56 0.39
CA CYS A 81 2.37 10.30 -0.33
C CYS A 81 0.91 10.00 -0.62
N GLN A 82 0.18 10.99 -1.12
CA GLN A 82 -1.22 10.91 -1.50
C GLN A 82 -1.43 11.39 -2.94
N ILE A 83 -2.45 10.82 -3.58
CA ILE A 83 -2.98 11.24 -4.88
C ILE A 83 -4.45 11.60 -4.72
N LEU A 84 -4.92 12.58 -5.48
CA LEU A 84 -6.35 12.85 -5.60
C LEU A 84 -6.90 12.03 -6.75
N CYS A 85 -7.78 11.07 -6.46
CA CYS A 85 -8.51 10.33 -7.47
C CYS A 85 -9.85 11.02 -7.73
N CYS A 86 -10.00 11.59 -8.93
CA CYS A 86 -11.19 12.32 -9.34
C CYS A 86 -12.12 11.40 -10.13
N ILE A 87 -13.34 11.22 -9.62
CA ILE A 87 -14.38 10.40 -10.22
C ILE A 87 -15.38 11.37 -10.84
N HIS A 88 -15.32 11.55 -12.15
CA HIS A 88 -16.15 12.53 -12.86
C HIS A 88 -17.63 12.18 -12.77
N ASP A 89 -17.94 10.89 -12.76
CA ASP A 89 -19.30 10.36 -12.57
C ASP A 89 -19.95 10.83 -11.25
N LEU A 90 -19.14 11.20 -10.25
CA LEU A 90 -19.58 11.71 -8.94
C LEU A 90 -19.27 13.20 -8.72
N GLY A 91 -18.55 13.85 -9.64
CA GLY A 91 -18.11 15.24 -9.50
C GLY A 91 -17.17 15.52 -8.32
N TYR A 92 -16.52 14.50 -7.74
CA TYR A 92 -15.68 14.66 -6.54
C TYR A 92 -14.32 13.96 -6.65
N CYS A 93 -13.33 14.49 -5.93
CA CYS A 93 -11.99 13.89 -5.83
C CYS A 93 -11.72 13.38 -4.41
N TYR A 94 -11.23 12.16 -4.30
CA TYR A 94 -10.89 11.53 -3.03
C TYR A 94 -9.37 11.40 -2.89
N ALA A 95 -8.84 11.79 -1.74
CA ALA A 95 -7.45 11.52 -1.41
C ALA A 95 -7.25 10.01 -1.20
N LYS A 96 -6.24 9.46 -1.85
CA LYS A 96 -5.80 8.07 -1.68
C LYS A 96 -4.30 7.98 -1.51
N ASN A 97 -3.89 7.03 -0.71
CA ASN A 97 -2.48 6.82 -0.43
C ASN A 97 -1.78 6.27 -1.68
N MET A 98 -0.60 6.82 -1.95
CA MET A 98 0.35 6.27 -2.90
C MET A 98 0.90 4.95 -2.36
N ILE A 99 1.12 4.02 -3.28
CA ILE A 99 1.73 2.73 -2.95
C ILE A 99 3.25 2.85 -2.91
N ASP A 100 3.88 1.92 -2.21
CA ASP A 100 5.33 1.91 -2.02
C ASP A 100 6.07 1.91 -3.37
N GLY A 101 7.05 2.79 -3.52
CA GLY A 101 7.85 3.00 -4.72
C GLY A 101 7.34 4.09 -5.67
N MET A 102 6.15 4.65 -5.47
CA MET A 102 5.69 5.77 -6.31
C MET A 102 6.50 7.04 -6.03
N SER A 103 6.81 7.82 -7.06
CA SER A 103 7.53 9.09 -6.93
C SER A 103 6.70 10.15 -6.22
N CYS A 104 7.27 10.81 -5.21
CA CYS A 104 6.68 11.97 -4.53
C CYS A 104 7.40 13.29 -4.88
N GLY A 105 8.22 13.28 -5.94
CA GLY A 105 8.97 14.45 -6.44
C GLY A 105 10.45 14.43 -6.06
N ASN A 106 11.29 15.22 -6.77
CA ASN A 106 12.72 15.40 -6.51
C ASN A 106 13.50 14.10 -6.25
N SER A 107 13.23 13.06 -7.05
CA SER A 107 13.81 11.72 -6.92
C SER A 107 13.54 11.00 -5.59
N LYS A 108 12.54 11.46 -4.83
CA LYS A 108 12.02 10.80 -3.63
C LYS A 108 10.90 9.85 -3.99
N THR A 109 10.75 8.79 -3.21
CA THR A 109 9.68 7.82 -3.34
C THR A 109 8.86 7.70 -2.07
N CYS A 110 7.67 7.11 -2.19
CA CYS A 110 6.82 6.76 -1.07
C CYS A 110 7.20 5.40 -0.51
N LEU A 111 7.36 5.31 0.80
CA LEU A 111 7.48 4.05 1.52
C LEU A 111 6.70 4.15 2.82
N ARG A 112 5.73 3.26 3.03
CA ARG A 112 4.83 3.28 4.21
C ARG A 112 4.21 4.66 4.44
N HIS A 113 3.75 5.29 3.36
CA HIS A 113 3.16 6.63 3.33
C HIS A 113 4.08 7.78 3.75
N LYS A 114 5.41 7.58 3.72
CA LYS A 114 6.40 8.64 3.94
C LYS A 114 7.17 8.94 2.66
N CYS A 115 7.18 10.22 2.27
CA CYS A 115 7.99 10.70 1.15
C CYS A 115 9.44 10.90 1.61
N GLY A 116 10.39 10.25 0.93
CA GLY A 116 11.80 10.34 1.29
C GLY A 116 12.73 9.71 0.27
N TYR A 117 14.03 9.81 0.53
CA TYR A 117 15.04 9.08 -0.23
C TYR A 117 15.14 7.68 0.32
N HIS A 118 14.56 6.71 -0.40
CA HIS A 118 14.49 5.31 0.06
C HIS A 118 15.42 4.37 -0.69
N GLY A 119 16.45 4.88 -1.39
CA GLY A 119 17.54 4.13 -2.01
C GLY A 119 17.12 2.85 -2.74
N HIS A 120 16.98 2.91 -4.07
CA HIS A 120 16.82 1.72 -4.90
C HIS A 120 18.12 1.46 -5.67
#